data_AF-A0A7L1SZL2-F1
#
_entry.id   AF-A0A7L1SZL2-F1
#
_cell.length_a   1.000
_cell.length_b   1.000
_cell.length_c   1.000
_cell.angle_alpha   90.00
_cell.angle_beta   90.00
_cell.angle_gamma   90.00
#
_symmetry.space_group_name_H-M   'P 1'
#
loop_
_entity.id
_entity.type
_entity.pdbx_description
1 polymer ?
#
loop_
_entity_poly.entity_id
_entity_poly.type
_entity_poly.pdbx_seq_one_letter_code
_entity_poly.pdbx_strand_id
1 'polypeptide(L)'
;QAMEREVIAAFGKGQPDEIMSSAFKLKVTREDIHTLQNLRWLNDEVINFYMTLLVERSKKEGHPAVYAFSTFFYPKLVSGGYKAVRRWTRGVDLFKQDLIFVPIHLRVHWALVVIDVRKKTIKYFDSMGQKGDKICEILFQYLQEESRERRNLELTPKEWTLRSMEPHEIPQQLNGSDCGVFMCKYADYISRDKPITFTQNHMPLFRKKMVWEIIHQQLL
;
A
#
# COMPACT_ATOMS: atom_id res chain seq x y z
N GLN A 1 -15.88 0.05 -23.36
CA GLN A 1 -16.95 -0.94 -23.62
C GLN A 1 -16.55 -2.37 -23.20
N ALA A 2 -15.37 -2.88 -23.56
CA ALA A 2 -14.92 -4.22 -23.09
C ALA A 2 -14.62 -4.27 -21.57
N MET A 3 -13.73 -3.40 -21.09
CA MET A 3 -13.38 -3.27 -19.66
C MET A 3 -14.62 -3.18 -18.75
N GLU A 4 -15.61 -2.39 -19.13
CA GLU A 4 -16.81 -2.21 -18.33
C GLU A 4 -17.66 -3.48 -18.23
N ARG A 5 -17.76 -4.27 -19.31
CA ARG A 5 -18.47 -5.56 -19.29
C ARG A 5 -17.78 -6.56 -18.37
N GLU A 6 -16.45 -6.62 -18.40
CA GLU A 6 -15.67 -7.49 -17.52
C GLU A 6 -15.82 -7.12 -16.05
N VAL A 7 -15.74 -5.82 -15.72
CA VAL A 7 -15.97 -5.34 -14.35
C VAL A 7 -17.39 -5.68 -13.88
N ILE A 8 -18.41 -5.51 -14.73
CA ILE A 8 -19.79 -5.90 -14.42
C ILE A 8 -19.88 -7.40 -14.16
N ALA A 9 -19.26 -8.23 -14.99
CA ALA A 9 -19.24 -9.69 -14.83
C ALA A 9 -18.51 -10.13 -13.55
N ALA A 10 -17.42 -9.45 -13.20
CA ALA A 10 -16.67 -9.71 -11.97
C ALA A 10 -17.51 -9.43 -10.72
N PHE A 11 -18.36 -8.39 -10.75
CA PHE A 11 -19.32 -8.09 -9.68
C PHE A 11 -20.61 -8.92 -9.73
N GLY A 12 -20.82 -9.68 -10.81
CA GLY A 12 -22.01 -10.51 -11.01
C GLY A 12 -22.11 -11.69 -10.02
N LYS A 13 -23.13 -12.53 -10.25
CA LYS A 13 -23.31 -13.78 -9.48
C LYS A 13 -22.22 -14.78 -9.84
N GLY A 14 -21.69 -15.46 -8.83
CA GLY A 14 -20.68 -16.52 -8.96
C GLY A 14 -20.38 -17.12 -7.58
N GLN A 15 -19.51 -18.13 -7.53
CA GLN A 15 -19.08 -18.71 -6.26
C GLN A 15 -18.15 -17.72 -5.53
N PRO A 16 -18.35 -17.44 -4.22
CA PRO A 16 -17.52 -16.48 -3.49
C PRO A 16 -16.02 -16.82 -3.52
N ASP A 17 -15.68 -18.11 -3.45
CA ASP A 17 -14.31 -18.65 -3.43
C ASP A 17 -13.69 -18.86 -4.82
N GLU A 18 -14.41 -18.51 -5.90
CA GLU A 18 -13.88 -18.52 -7.26
C GLU A 18 -12.64 -17.63 -7.36
N ILE A 19 -11.51 -18.21 -7.78
CA ILE A 19 -10.26 -17.47 -7.94
C ILE A 19 -10.37 -16.59 -9.20
N MET A 20 -10.45 -15.28 -9.00
CA MET A 20 -10.54 -14.27 -10.06
C MET A 20 -9.16 -13.88 -10.60
N SER A 21 -8.13 -13.95 -9.75
CA SER A 21 -6.74 -13.73 -10.14
C SER A 21 -5.80 -14.49 -9.21
N SER A 22 -4.72 -15.05 -9.76
CA SER A 22 -3.65 -15.65 -8.97
C SER A 22 -2.29 -15.30 -9.55
N ALA A 23 -1.49 -14.60 -8.75
CA ALA A 23 -0.13 -14.19 -9.07
C ALA A 23 0.63 -13.89 -7.79
N PHE A 24 1.96 -13.87 -7.86
CA PHE A 24 2.82 -13.49 -6.72
C PHE A 24 2.62 -14.33 -5.45
N LYS A 25 2.12 -15.56 -5.60
CA LYS A 25 1.68 -16.45 -4.51
C LYS A 25 0.48 -15.91 -3.70
N LEU A 26 -0.20 -14.90 -4.22
CA LEU A 26 -1.47 -14.39 -3.74
C LEU A 26 -2.61 -14.92 -4.62
N LYS A 27 -3.81 -14.95 -4.06
CA LYS A 27 -5.03 -15.32 -4.75
C LYS A 27 -6.08 -14.28 -4.38
N VAL A 28 -6.75 -13.74 -5.39
CA VAL A 28 -7.89 -12.85 -5.20
C VAL A 28 -9.12 -13.61 -5.65
N THR A 29 -10.04 -13.84 -4.73
CA THR A 29 -11.31 -14.51 -4.97
C THR A 29 -12.37 -13.52 -5.46
N ARG A 30 -13.53 -14.04 -5.84
CA ARG A 30 -14.68 -13.21 -6.23
C ARG A 30 -15.16 -12.38 -5.05
N GLU A 31 -15.21 -12.95 -3.85
CA GLU A 31 -15.55 -12.21 -2.63
C GLU A 31 -14.59 -11.04 -2.37
N ASP A 32 -13.29 -11.24 -2.58
CA ASP A 32 -12.29 -10.17 -2.48
C ASP A 32 -12.56 -9.07 -3.52
N ILE A 33 -12.83 -9.44 -4.78
CA ILE A 33 -13.19 -8.47 -5.83
C ILE A 33 -14.46 -7.71 -5.45
N HIS A 34 -15.45 -8.34 -4.82
CA HIS A 34 -16.67 -7.64 -4.39
C HIS A 34 -16.37 -6.50 -3.42
N THR A 35 -15.27 -6.51 -2.66
CA THR A 35 -14.85 -5.38 -1.80
C THR A 35 -14.55 -4.10 -2.59
N LEU A 36 -14.27 -4.21 -3.89
CA LEU A 36 -14.10 -3.06 -4.80
C LEU A 36 -15.41 -2.46 -5.30
N GLN A 37 -16.57 -3.07 -5.01
CA GLN A 37 -17.86 -2.41 -5.27
C GLN A 37 -17.92 -1.04 -4.58
N ASN A 38 -18.69 -0.12 -5.16
CA ASN A 38 -18.82 1.23 -4.62
C ASN A 38 -19.21 1.19 -3.14
N LEU A 39 -18.56 2.06 -2.36
CA LEU A 39 -18.79 2.26 -0.93
C LEU A 39 -18.48 1.07 -0.02
N ARG A 40 -17.90 -0.03 -0.52
CA ARG A 40 -17.38 -1.12 0.31
C ARG A 40 -15.94 -0.88 0.75
N TRP A 41 -15.58 -1.42 1.90
CA TRP A 41 -14.21 -1.39 2.41
C TRP A 41 -13.38 -2.45 1.70
N LEU A 42 -12.20 -2.06 1.21
CA LEU A 42 -11.23 -3.01 0.68
C LEU A 42 -10.72 -3.90 1.82
N ASN A 43 -10.54 -5.17 1.52
CA ASN A 43 -9.85 -6.09 2.42
C ASN A 43 -8.34 -6.15 2.13
N ASP A 44 -7.65 -6.90 2.97
CA ASP A 44 -6.20 -7.10 2.90
C ASP A 44 -5.75 -7.84 1.63
N GLU A 45 -6.51 -8.80 1.11
CA GLU A 45 -6.17 -9.52 -0.12
C GLU A 45 -6.07 -8.57 -1.32
N VAL A 46 -7.08 -7.71 -1.51
CA VAL A 46 -7.06 -6.69 -2.58
C VAL A 46 -5.89 -5.73 -2.41
N ILE A 47 -5.62 -5.26 -1.19
CA ILE A 47 -4.54 -4.32 -0.92
C ILE A 47 -3.16 -4.96 -1.17
N ASN A 48 -2.91 -6.15 -0.62
CA ASN A 48 -1.63 -6.84 -0.78
C ASN A 48 -1.37 -7.15 -2.26
N PHE A 49 -2.40 -7.59 -2.99
CA PHE A 49 -2.28 -7.84 -4.42
C PHE A 49 -1.96 -6.56 -5.19
N TYR A 50 -2.67 -5.46 -4.92
CA TYR A 50 -2.45 -4.18 -5.59
C TYR A 50 -1.06 -3.61 -5.31
N MET A 51 -0.60 -3.65 -4.05
CA MET A 51 0.74 -3.22 -3.69
C MET A 51 1.82 -4.04 -4.43
N THR A 52 1.58 -5.33 -4.65
CA THR A 52 2.49 -6.18 -5.42
C THR A 52 2.48 -5.83 -6.91
N LEU A 53 1.31 -5.49 -7.49
CA LEU A 53 1.25 -4.97 -8.86
C LEU A 53 2.07 -3.68 -9.03
N LEU A 54 2.05 -2.78 -8.04
CA LEU A 54 2.87 -1.56 -8.06
C LEU A 54 4.37 -1.88 -8.07
N VAL A 55 4.80 -2.84 -7.23
CA VAL A 55 6.19 -3.31 -7.17
C VAL A 55 6.63 -3.88 -8.53
N GLU A 56 5.82 -4.74 -9.14
CA GLU A 56 6.15 -5.36 -10.43
C GLU A 56 6.15 -4.34 -11.57
N ARG A 57 5.20 -3.40 -11.57
CA ARG A 57 5.18 -2.28 -12.52
C ARG A 57 6.45 -1.44 -12.41
N SER A 58 6.89 -1.11 -11.18
CA SER A 58 8.12 -0.36 -10.99
C SER A 58 9.34 -1.05 -11.59
N LYS A 59 9.48 -2.37 -11.38
CA LYS A 59 10.56 -3.16 -11.98
C LYS A 59 10.49 -3.20 -13.50
N LYS A 60 9.30 -3.40 -14.07
CA LYS A 60 9.10 -3.57 -15.52
C LYS A 60 9.29 -2.27 -16.30
N GLU A 61 8.84 -1.15 -15.75
CA GLU A 61 8.81 0.14 -16.45
C GLU A 61 9.95 1.09 -16.05
N GLY A 62 10.84 0.68 -15.14
CA GLY A 62 11.98 1.50 -14.74
C GLY A 62 11.63 2.68 -13.83
N HIS A 63 10.53 2.60 -13.09
CA HIS A 63 10.23 3.56 -12.00
C HIS A 63 11.11 3.25 -10.77
N PRO A 64 11.10 4.09 -9.72
CA PRO A 64 11.85 3.81 -8.49
C PRO A 64 11.64 2.39 -7.97
N ALA A 65 12.70 1.78 -7.46
CA ALA A 65 12.66 0.44 -6.86
C ALA A 65 11.77 0.46 -5.61
N VAL A 66 10.66 -0.27 -5.65
CA VAL A 66 9.68 -0.32 -4.56
C VAL A 66 9.73 -1.67 -3.85
N TYR A 67 9.68 -1.63 -2.53
CA TYR A 67 9.29 -2.76 -1.71
C TYR A 67 7.99 -2.44 -0.97
N ALA A 68 7.05 -3.38 -0.94
CA ALA A 68 5.82 -3.23 -0.18
C ALA A 68 5.73 -4.32 0.89
N PHE A 69 5.52 -3.93 2.13
CA PHE A 69 5.18 -4.86 3.20
C PHE A 69 3.75 -5.35 3.06
N SER A 70 3.50 -6.57 3.54
CA SER A 70 2.15 -7.06 3.74
C SER A 70 1.41 -6.20 4.79
N THR A 71 0.09 -6.07 4.63
CA THR A 71 -0.82 -5.42 5.59
C THR A 71 -0.70 -5.96 7.03
N PHE A 72 -0.21 -7.19 7.20
CA PHE A 72 -0.01 -7.83 8.51
C PHE A 72 1.31 -7.44 9.19
N PHE A 73 2.23 -6.80 8.47
CA PHE A 73 3.56 -6.45 9.00
C PHE A 73 3.48 -5.51 10.20
N TYR A 74 2.81 -4.37 10.05
CA TYR A 74 2.77 -3.35 11.10
C TYR A 74 2.08 -3.84 12.39
N PRO A 75 0.90 -4.51 12.34
CA PRO A 75 0.31 -5.11 13.53
C PRO A 75 1.24 -6.14 14.21
N LYS A 76 1.99 -6.92 13.41
CA LYS A 76 2.94 -7.90 13.96
C LYS A 76 4.16 -7.24 14.60
N LEU A 77 4.66 -6.17 14.01
CA LEU A 77 5.75 -5.35 14.56
C LEU A 77 5.32 -4.73 15.90
N VAL A 78 4.13 -4.11 15.96
CA VAL A 78 3.63 -3.48 17.19
C VAL A 78 3.43 -4.50 18.31
N SER A 79 2.89 -5.67 18.00
CA SER A 79 2.60 -6.70 19.02
C SER A 79 3.82 -7.50 19.47
N GLY A 80 4.83 -7.70 18.61
CA GLY A 80 5.95 -8.61 18.87
C GLY A 80 7.35 -8.00 18.75
N GLY A 81 7.44 -6.70 18.46
CA GLY A 81 8.69 -5.99 18.20
C GLY A 81 9.44 -6.52 16.97
N TYR A 82 10.66 -6.02 16.76
CA TYR A 82 11.51 -6.39 15.62
C TYR A 82 11.74 -7.90 15.51
N LYS A 83 11.96 -8.60 16.63
CA LYS A 83 12.21 -10.05 16.64
C LYS A 83 11.09 -10.86 15.97
N ALA A 84 9.84 -10.42 16.07
CA ALA A 84 8.70 -11.08 15.46
C ALA A 84 8.64 -10.92 13.93
N VAL A 85 9.22 -9.84 13.39
CA VAL A 85 9.20 -9.51 11.96
C VAL A 85 10.56 -9.63 11.28
N ARG A 86 11.66 -9.87 12.01
CA ARG A 86 13.06 -9.93 11.51
C ARG A 86 13.29 -10.87 10.31
N ARG A 87 12.40 -11.84 10.09
CA ARG A 87 12.51 -12.82 8.99
C ARG A 87 11.69 -12.43 7.76
N TRP A 88 10.84 -11.41 7.84
CA TRP A 88 9.93 -11.01 6.77
C TRP A 88 10.68 -10.42 5.58
N THR A 89 11.84 -9.82 5.82
CA THR A 89 12.77 -9.28 4.81
C THR A 89 13.87 -10.27 4.44
N ARG A 90 13.72 -11.57 4.73
CA ARG A 90 14.76 -12.56 4.40
C ARG A 90 15.00 -12.60 2.90
N GLY A 91 16.21 -12.24 2.47
CA GLY A 91 16.58 -12.18 1.05
C GLY A 91 16.27 -10.84 0.36
N VAL A 92 15.82 -9.84 1.12
CA VAL A 92 15.60 -8.48 0.62
C VAL A 92 16.44 -7.50 1.44
N ASP A 93 17.24 -6.69 0.77
CA ASP A 93 17.90 -5.54 1.37
C ASP A 93 17.01 -4.31 1.16
N LEU A 94 16.30 -3.91 2.22
CA LEU A 94 15.42 -2.73 2.21
C LEU A 94 16.17 -1.46 1.81
N PHE A 95 17.45 -1.36 2.15
CA PHE A 95 18.24 -0.15 1.94
C PHE A 95 18.80 -0.02 0.52
N LYS A 96 18.54 -1.01 -0.34
CA LYS A 96 18.74 -0.94 -1.80
C LYS A 96 17.46 -0.57 -2.55
N GLN A 97 16.34 -0.39 -1.85
CA GLN A 97 15.10 0.09 -2.44
C GLN A 97 15.07 1.61 -2.38
N ASP A 98 14.38 2.23 -3.33
CA ASP A 98 14.16 3.67 -3.34
C ASP A 98 12.99 4.04 -2.40
N LEU A 99 11.92 3.25 -2.48
CA LEU A 99 10.67 3.45 -1.76
C LEU A 99 10.28 2.17 -1.03
N ILE A 100 9.82 2.32 0.21
CA ILE A 100 9.23 1.23 0.99
C ILE A 100 7.83 1.65 1.41
N PHE A 101 6.84 0.84 1.05
CA PHE A 101 5.44 1.03 1.40
C PHE A 101 5.05 0.14 2.56
N VAL A 102 4.41 0.73 3.57
CA VAL A 102 3.85 0.03 4.72
C VAL A 102 2.36 0.36 4.82
N PRO A 103 1.47 -0.51 4.35
CA PRO A 103 0.05 -0.39 4.60
C PRO A 103 -0.23 -0.48 6.10
N ILE A 104 -1.04 0.44 6.62
CA ILE A 104 -1.40 0.52 8.03
C ILE A 104 -2.91 0.28 8.17
N HIS A 105 -3.28 -0.76 8.92
CA HIS A 105 -4.66 -1.04 9.28
C HIS A 105 -4.96 -0.56 10.70
N LEU A 106 -5.81 0.46 10.84
CA LEU A 106 -6.23 1.05 12.11
C LEU A 106 -7.70 0.71 12.41
N ARG A 107 -7.95 -0.57 12.73
CA ARG A 107 -9.28 -1.17 12.98
C ARG A 107 -10.23 -1.14 11.79
N VAL A 108 -10.72 0.04 11.42
CA VAL A 108 -11.72 0.27 10.35
C VAL A 108 -11.24 1.29 9.33
N HIS A 109 -9.93 1.57 9.33
CA HIS A 109 -9.31 2.60 8.51
C HIS A 109 -7.99 2.13 7.92
N TRP A 110 -7.77 2.47 6.65
CA TRP A 110 -6.54 2.19 5.93
C TRP A 110 -5.75 3.48 5.72
N ALA A 111 -4.46 3.42 6.04
CA ALA A 111 -3.51 4.50 5.82
C ALA A 111 -2.19 3.94 5.27
N LEU A 112 -1.31 4.82 4.78
CA LEU A 112 -0.03 4.41 4.21
C LEU A 112 1.12 5.13 4.91
N VAL A 113 2.17 4.39 5.28
CA VAL A 113 3.49 4.99 5.49
C VAL A 113 4.34 4.75 4.26
N VAL A 114 5.00 5.82 3.81
CA VAL A 114 6.03 5.77 2.78
C VAL A 114 7.36 6.13 3.40
N ILE A 115 8.32 5.22 3.29
CA ILE A 115 9.72 5.46 3.60
C ILE A 115 10.42 5.69 2.26
N ASP A 116 10.91 6.90 2.02
CA ASP A 116 11.76 7.24 0.86
C ASP A 116 13.21 7.20 1.34
N VAL A 117 13.92 6.11 0.99
CA VAL A 117 15.30 5.86 1.44
C VAL A 117 16.25 6.87 0.81
N ARG A 118 16.00 7.25 -0.45
CA ARG A 118 16.79 8.24 -1.20
C ARG A 118 16.80 9.59 -0.50
N LYS A 119 15.63 9.99 0.02
CA LYS A 119 15.42 11.27 0.70
C LYS A 119 15.53 11.20 2.22
N LYS A 120 15.74 10.00 2.78
CA LYS A 120 15.71 9.72 4.22
C LYS A 120 14.46 10.30 4.90
N THR A 121 13.29 10.03 4.33
CA THR A 121 12.01 10.50 4.90
C THR A 121 11.07 9.37 5.21
N ILE A 122 10.29 9.52 6.29
CA ILE A 122 9.16 8.65 6.62
C ILE A 122 7.92 9.53 6.71
N LYS A 123 6.96 9.30 5.81
CA LYS A 123 5.75 10.12 5.69
C LYS A 123 4.51 9.27 5.88
N TYR A 124 3.61 9.72 6.76
CA TYR A 124 2.30 9.10 6.98
C TYR A 124 1.22 9.81 6.16
N PHE A 125 0.51 9.03 5.34
CA PHE A 125 -0.56 9.48 4.45
C PHE A 125 -1.90 8.94 4.95
N ASP A 126 -2.80 9.86 5.29
CA ASP A 126 -4.12 9.55 5.81
C ASP A 126 -5.16 10.41 5.08
N SER A 127 -6.14 9.75 4.45
CA SER A 127 -7.22 10.41 3.73
C SER A 127 -8.30 11.00 4.64
N MET A 128 -8.29 10.72 5.95
CA MET A 128 -9.14 11.34 6.96
C MET A 128 -8.37 12.38 7.81
N GLY A 129 -7.11 12.67 7.49
CA GLY A 129 -6.33 13.73 8.13
C GLY A 129 -5.86 13.39 9.55
N GLN A 130 -5.90 12.12 9.96
CA GLN A 130 -5.37 11.72 11.27
C GLN A 130 -3.83 11.80 11.28
N LYS A 131 -3.26 11.99 12.47
CA LYS A 131 -1.81 12.02 12.66
C LYS A 131 -1.28 10.63 12.98
N GLY A 132 -0.16 10.27 12.36
CA GLY A 132 0.52 8.99 12.51
C GLY A 132 1.96 9.12 12.99
N ASP A 133 2.31 10.19 13.72
CA ASP A 133 3.71 10.48 14.06
C ASP A 133 4.36 9.35 14.87
N LYS A 134 3.62 8.75 15.82
CA LYS A 134 4.05 7.55 16.56
C LYS A 134 4.28 6.34 15.66
N ILE A 135 3.49 6.20 14.59
CA ILE A 135 3.64 5.11 13.60
C ILE A 135 4.95 5.30 12.85
N CYS A 136 5.26 6.53 12.45
CA CYS A 136 6.54 6.88 11.82
C CYS A 136 7.74 6.59 12.74
N GLU A 137 7.63 6.94 14.03
CA GLU A 137 8.68 6.67 15.03
C GLU A 137 8.93 5.16 15.20
N ILE A 138 7.87 4.35 15.32
CA ILE A 138 7.98 2.89 15.42
C ILE A 138 8.65 2.30 14.17
N LEU A 139 8.27 2.79 12.98
CA LEU A 139 8.87 2.32 11.73
C LEU A 139 10.32 2.78 11.57
N PHE A 140 10.70 3.94 12.11
CA PHE A 140 12.09 4.36 12.15
C PHE A 140 12.93 3.49 13.08
N GLN A 141 12.40 3.15 14.27
CA GLN A 141 13.04 2.19 15.17
C GLN A 141 13.24 0.83 14.49
N TYR A 142 12.22 0.34 13.77
CA TYR A 142 12.34 -0.86 12.94
C TYR A 142 13.49 -0.75 11.92
N LEU A 143 13.61 0.36 11.19
CA LEU A 143 14.71 0.55 10.23
C LEU A 143 16.08 0.59 10.92
N GLN A 144 16.18 1.18 12.11
CA GLN A 144 17.42 1.18 12.90
C GLN A 144 17.83 -0.25 13.27
N GLU A 145 16.89 -1.06 13.75
CA GLU A 145 17.15 -2.46 14.09
C GLU A 145 17.48 -3.31 12.86
N GLU A 146 16.74 -3.17 11.75
CA GLU A 146 17.01 -3.87 10.49
C GLU A 146 18.39 -3.47 9.94
N SER A 147 18.76 -2.19 10.00
CA SER A 147 20.07 -1.69 9.56
C SER A 147 21.21 -2.31 10.36
N ARG A 148 21.09 -2.31 11.69
CA ARG A 148 22.08 -2.89 12.58
C ARG A 148 22.24 -4.39 12.35
N GLU A 149 21.13 -5.14 12.23
CA GLU A 149 21.17 -6.59 12.02
C GLU A 149 21.71 -6.97 10.64
N ARG A 150 21.30 -6.28 9.57
CA ARG A 150 21.60 -6.68 8.19
C ARG A 150 22.90 -6.10 7.65
N ARG A 151 23.27 -4.91 8.11
CA ARG A 151 24.38 -4.13 7.54
C ARG A 151 25.42 -3.73 8.59
N ASN A 152 25.16 -3.96 9.87
CA ASN A 152 25.99 -3.48 10.98
C ASN A 152 26.23 -1.96 10.91
N LEU A 153 25.18 -1.21 10.55
CA LEU A 153 25.20 0.25 10.43
C LEU A 153 24.11 0.86 11.31
N GLU A 154 24.47 1.90 12.07
CA GLU A 154 23.52 2.71 12.83
C GLU A 154 22.91 3.80 11.94
N LEU A 155 21.59 4.01 12.03
CA LEU A 155 20.93 5.14 11.35
C LEU A 155 20.78 6.31 12.32
N THR A 156 21.35 7.46 11.96
CA THR A 156 21.30 8.69 12.75
C THR A 156 19.91 9.34 12.67
N PRO A 157 19.19 9.57 13.79
CA PRO A 157 17.87 10.21 13.78
C PRO A 157 17.84 11.58 13.10
N LYS A 158 18.90 12.39 13.27
CA LYS A 158 18.99 13.75 12.70
C LYS A 158 19.03 13.79 11.17
N GLU A 159 19.39 12.67 10.53
CA GLU A 159 19.44 12.58 9.07
C GLU A 159 18.07 12.22 8.46
N TRP A 160 17.10 11.84 9.30
CA TRP A 160 15.80 11.39 8.85
C TRP A 160 14.71 12.39 9.23
N THR A 161 13.81 12.66 8.29
CA THR A 161 12.62 13.47 8.55
C THR A 161 11.39 12.59 8.65
N LEU A 162 10.75 12.60 9.82
CA LEU A 162 9.54 11.83 10.11
C LEU A 162 8.38 12.82 10.23
N ARG A 163 7.30 12.63 9.46
CA ARG A 163 6.13 13.50 9.58
C ARG A 163 4.84 12.87 9.07
N SER A 164 3.72 13.32 9.61
CA SER A 164 2.42 13.15 8.98
C SER A 164 2.21 14.19 7.88
N MET A 165 1.58 13.80 6.77
CA MET A 165 1.09 14.75 5.76
C MET A 165 -0.06 15.57 6.35
N GLU A 166 -0.12 16.85 6.02
CA GLU A 166 -1.22 17.73 6.38
C GLU A 166 -2.42 17.53 5.43
N PRO A 167 -3.66 17.75 5.90
CA PRO A 167 -4.87 17.57 5.08
C PRO A 167 -4.90 18.40 3.78
N HIS A 168 -4.18 19.51 3.72
CA HIS A 168 -4.11 20.37 2.53
C HIS A 168 -3.03 19.93 1.53
N GLU A 169 -2.12 19.03 1.91
CA GLU A 169 -1.04 18.54 1.03
C GLU A 169 -1.47 17.32 0.20
N ILE A 170 -2.51 16.60 0.64
CA ILE A 170 -3.00 15.37 0.00
C ILE A 170 -4.53 15.36 -0.04
N PRO A 171 -5.16 14.80 -1.09
CA PRO A 171 -6.61 14.82 -1.22
C PRO A 171 -7.26 14.03 -0.09
N GLN A 172 -8.29 14.58 0.55
CA GLN A 172 -9.02 13.93 1.63
C GLN A 172 -10.23 13.15 1.10
N GLN A 173 -10.59 12.07 1.78
CA GLN A 173 -11.82 11.32 1.52
C GLN A 173 -13.03 12.07 2.09
N LEU A 174 -14.18 11.95 1.43
CA LEU A 174 -15.44 12.58 1.83
C LEU A 174 -16.49 11.55 2.27
N ASN A 175 -16.10 10.28 2.42
CA ASN A 175 -16.96 9.21 2.91
C ASN A 175 -16.21 8.30 3.89
N GLY A 176 -16.89 7.28 4.43
CA GLY A 176 -16.31 6.34 5.39
C GLY A 176 -15.72 5.07 4.79
N SER A 177 -15.55 4.96 3.46
CA SER A 177 -15.27 3.67 2.81
C SER A 177 -14.18 3.63 1.75
N ASP A 178 -13.74 4.78 1.25
CA ASP A 178 -12.70 4.85 0.22
C ASP A 178 -11.27 4.87 0.75
N CYS A 179 -11.03 4.82 2.07
CA CYS A 179 -9.68 4.90 2.65
C CYS A 179 -8.68 3.92 2.01
N GLY A 180 -9.08 2.66 1.78
CA GLY A 180 -8.25 1.67 1.10
C GLY A 180 -7.91 2.02 -0.35
N VAL A 181 -8.85 2.64 -1.08
CA VAL A 181 -8.64 3.09 -2.46
C VAL A 181 -7.70 4.31 -2.47
N PHE A 182 -7.93 5.30 -1.60
CA PHE A 182 -7.02 6.44 -1.43
C PHE A 182 -5.59 5.99 -1.13
N MET A 183 -5.43 5.09 -0.16
CA MET A 183 -4.14 4.49 0.21
C MET A 183 -3.44 3.84 -1.00
N CYS A 184 -4.17 3.02 -1.76
CA CYS A 184 -3.64 2.39 -2.98
C CYS A 184 -3.24 3.42 -4.05
N LYS A 185 -4.04 4.48 -4.24
CA LYS A 185 -3.73 5.53 -5.22
C LYS A 185 -2.61 6.46 -4.77
N TYR A 186 -2.44 6.70 -3.47
CA TYR A 186 -1.23 7.37 -2.96
C TYR A 186 0.02 6.58 -3.35
N ALA A 187 0.05 5.28 -3.06
CA ALA A 187 1.16 4.40 -3.43
C ALA A 187 1.40 4.38 -4.95
N ASP A 188 0.34 4.35 -5.76
CA ASP A 188 0.46 4.38 -7.23
C ASP A 188 1.10 5.67 -7.77
N TYR A 189 0.71 6.83 -7.25
CA TYR A 189 1.32 8.09 -7.66
C TYR A 189 2.76 8.22 -7.18
N ILE A 190 3.02 7.90 -5.91
CA ILE A 190 4.33 8.01 -5.28
C ILE A 190 5.34 7.04 -5.91
N SER A 191 4.93 5.81 -6.25
CA SER A 191 5.81 4.82 -6.91
C SER A 191 6.29 5.23 -8.30
N ARG A 192 5.73 6.29 -8.88
CA ARG A 192 6.15 6.88 -10.16
C ARG A 192 6.79 8.25 -10.01
N ASP A 193 7.10 8.66 -8.78
CA ASP A 193 7.51 10.04 -8.44
C ASP A 193 6.56 11.11 -9.02
N LYS A 194 5.25 10.82 -9.11
CA LYS A 194 4.24 11.76 -9.63
C LYS A 194 3.54 12.51 -8.51
N PRO A 195 3.22 13.81 -8.69
CA PRO A 195 2.41 14.55 -7.74
C PRO A 195 1.00 13.97 -7.66
N ILE A 196 0.46 13.84 -6.46
CA ILE A 196 -0.90 13.32 -6.24
C ILE A 196 -1.90 14.38 -6.70
N THR A 197 -2.61 14.10 -7.79
CA THR A 197 -3.55 15.05 -8.43
C THR A 197 -5.01 14.56 -8.45
N PHE A 198 -5.27 13.36 -7.93
CA PHE A 198 -6.63 12.84 -7.88
C PHE A 198 -7.44 13.45 -6.73
N THR A 199 -8.75 13.22 -6.76
CA THR A 199 -9.70 13.67 -5.73
C THR A 199 -10.73 12.58 -5.46
N GLN A 200 -11.59 12.78 -4.46
CA GLN A 200 -12.72 11.90 -4.14
C GLN A 200 -13.59 11.54 -5.36
N ASN A 201 -13.78 12.47 -6.31
CA ASN A 201 -14.61 12.25 -7.50
C ASN A 201 -14.10 11.11 -8.40
N HIS A 202 -12.82 10.74 -8.27
CA HIS A 202 -12.21 9.68 -9.06
C HIS A 202 -12.39 8.28 -8.44
N MET A 203 -12.79 8.18 -7.16
CA MET A 203 -12.87 6.88 -6.46
C MET A 203 -13.78 5.85 -7.14
N PRO A 204 -14.98 6.19 -7.65
CA PRO A 204 -15.81 5.21 -8.36
C PRO A 204 -15.14 4.66 -9.63
N LEU A 205 -14.39 5.51 -10.35
CA LEU A 205 -13.64 5.08 -11.53
C LEU A 205 -12.43 4.22 -11.12
N PHE A 206 -11.69 4.62 -10.10
CA PHE A 206 -10.54 3.87 -9.62
C PHE A 206 -10.92 2.49 -9.11
N ARG A 207 -12.05 2.35 -8.42
CA ARG A 207 -12.59 1.05 -8.02
C ARG A 207 -12.79 0.12 -9.21
N LYS A 208 -13.47 0.60 -10.27
CA LYS A 208 -13.66 -0.17 -11.51
C LYS A 208 -12.33 -0.49 -12.19
N LYS A 209 -11.41 0.46 -12.25
CA LYS A 209 -10.06 0.25 -12.82
C LYS A 209 -9.31 -0.83 -12.05
N MET A 210 -9.28 -0.76 -10.72
CA MET A 210 -8.58 -1.74 -9.87
C MET A 210 -9.10 -3.17 -10.09
N VAL A 211 -10.40 -3.37 -10.28
CA VAL A 211 -10.95 -4.70 -10.64
C VAL A 211 -10.31 -5.22 -11.92
N TRP A 212 -10.31 -4.40 -12.97
CA TRP A 212 -9.72 -4.78 -14.24
C TRP A 212 -8.21 -5.03 -14.11
N GLU A 213 -7.49 -4.14 -13.41
CA GLU A 213 -6.05 -4.21 -13.17
C GLU A 213 -5.64 -5.48 -12.41
N ILE A 214 -6.46 -5.93 -11.45
CA ILE A 214 -6.23 -7.15 -10.66
C ILE A 214 -6.49 -8.41 -11.49
N ILE A 215 -7.60 -8.45 -12.23
CA ILE A 215 -7.95 -9.59 -13.09
C ILE A 215 -6.88 -9.79 -14.18
N HIS A 216 -6.39 -8.70 -14.77
CA HIS A 216 -5.41 -8.74 -15.86
C HIS A 216 -3.96 -8.69 -15.38
N GLN A 217 -3.74 -8.51 -14.08
CA GLN A 217 -2.41 -8.40 -13.46
C GLN A 217 -1.56 -7.30 -14.11
N GLN A 218 -2.23 -6.22 -14.52
CA GLN A 218 -1.65 -5.12 -15.29
C GLN A 218 -2.26 -3.79 -14.88
N LEU A 219 -1.41 -2.84 -14.48
CA LEU A 219 -1.84 -1.47 -14.18
C LEU A 219 -2.05 -0.67 -15.46
N LEU A 220 -3.07 0.19 -15.46
CA LEU A 220 -3.46 1.06 -16.59
C LEU A 220 -2.79 2.45 -16.55
#